data_AF-A0ABD1KNZ8-F1
#
_entry.id   AF-A0ABD1KNZ8-F1
#
_cell.length_a   1.000
_cell.length_b   1.000
_cell.length_c   1.000
_cell.angle_alpha   90.00
_cell.angle_beta   90.00
_cell.angle_gamma   90.00
#
_symmetry.space_group_name_H-M   'P 1'
#
loop_
_entity.id
_entity.type
_entity.pdbx_description
1 polymer ?
#
loop_
_entity_poly.entity_id
_entity_poly.type
_entity_poly.pdbx_seq_one_letter_code
_entity_poly.pdbx_strand_id
1 'polypeptide(L)'
;MAPNLSELKKELASLIWEQLHGQRVRFTLMAFSGDVRPWRPELVEPTEEACRQAVDWLSQLTCHGGTCTLEALQAACGLGGSEGCYLISDGRPDSSCGLVLQEAERLTARKDITVHTIAFHCRDRAEKEFLKKLAHKTGGRFCCAHEDAKALESLASAEHWESRLKDGQELAVPLFEGDDLRRLGEEMNKLMRFQREAQGFRNILLEKKNREVS
;
A
#
# COMPACT_ATOMS: atom_id res chain seq x y z
N MET A 1 12.16 -11.65 -4.31
CA MET A 1 11.52 -11.12 -5.52
C MET A 1 11.39 -12.23 -6.54
N ALA A 2 12.49 -12.90 -6.91
CA ALA A 2 12.49 -13.98 -7.90
C ALA A 2 11.33 -15.00 -7.83
N PRO A 3 11.00 -15.61 -6.66
CA PRO A 3 9.90 -16.59 -6.60
C PRO A 3 8.52 -15.98 -6.83
N ASN A 4 8.35 -14.68 -6.60
CA ASN A 4 7.06 -13.99 -6.61
C ASN A 4 6.95 -13.01 -7.80
N LEU A 5 7.92 -13.02 -8.72
CA LEU A 5 7.96 -12.08 -9.85
C LEU A 5 6.81 -12.33 -10.83
N SER A 6 6.40 -13.59 -11.03
CA SER A 6 5.27 -13.93 -11.90
C SER A 6 3.96 -13.35 -11.39
N GLU A 7 3.72 -13.44 -10.08
CA GLU A 7 2.59 -12.82 -9.40
C GLU A 7 2.65 -11.29 -9.55
N LEU A 8 3.79 -10.67 -9.23
CA LEU A 8 3.95 -9.22 -9.36
C LEU A 8 3.66 -8.72 -10.78
N LYS A 9 4.16 -9.43 -11.81
CA LYS A 9 3.90 -9.08 -13.21
C LYS A 9 2.40 -9.13 -13.54
N LYS A 10 1.69 -10.13 -13.04
CA LYS A 10 0.24 -10.27 -13.24
C LYS A 10 -0.51 -9.11 -12.57
N GLU A 11 -0.21 -8.82 -11.31
CA GLU A 11 -0.87 -7.74 -10.57
C GLU A 11 -0.58 -6.36 -11.18
N LEU A 12 0.66 -6.13 -11.65
CA LEU A 12 1.01 -4.91 -12.38
C LEU A 12 0.31 -4.79 -13.74
N ALA A 13 0.12 -5.90 -14.45
CA ALA A 13 -0.65 -5.89 -15.69
C ALA A 13 -2.11 -5.49 -15.43
N SER A 14 -2.73 -6.03 -14.37
CA SER A 14 -4.07 -5.61 -13.94
C SER A 14 -4.10 -4.13 -13.55
N LEU A 15 -3.12 -3.64 -12.78
CA LEU A 15 -3.00 -2.23 -12.41
C LEU A 15 -2.98 -1.30 -13.63
N ILE A 16 -2.21 -1.66 -14.66
CA ILE A 16 -2.10 -0.86 -15.89
C ILE A 16 -3.46 -0.71 -16.56
N TRP A 17 -4.23 -1.79 -16.70
CA TRP A 17 -5.50 -1.77 -17.40
C TRP A 17 -6.65 -1.21 -16.56
N GLU A 18 -6.74 -1.62 -15.31
CA GLU A 18 -7.88 -1.28 -14.45
C GLU A 18 -7.77 0.12 -13.86
N GLN A 19 -6.57 0.54 -13.48
CA GLN A 19 -6.37 1.81 -12.78
C GLN A 19 -5.76 2.87 -13.70
N LEU A 20 -4.59 2.59 -14.30
CA LEU A 20 -3.87 3.62 -15.05
C LEU A 20 -4.58 4.01 -16.35
N HIS A 21 -4.99 3.01 -17.14
CA HIS A 21 -5.78 3.22 -18.35
C HIS A 21 -7.17 3.76 -18.03
N GLY A 22 -7.90 3.11 -17.12
CA GLY A 22 -9.26 3.50 -16.74
C GLY A 22 -9.38 4.94 -16.24
N GLN A 23 -8.38 5.41 -15.49
CA GLN A 23 -8.36 6.76 -14.91
C GLN A 23 -7.55 7.77 -15.73
N ARG A 24 -7.02 7.38 -16.89
CA ARG A 24 -6.19 8.23 -17.77
C ARG A 24 -4.97 8.84 -17.06
N VAL A 25 -4.31 8.04 -16.23
CA VAL A 25 -3.11 8.45 -15.50
C VAL A 25 -1.89 8.27 -16.40
N ARG A 26 -1.15 9.35 -16.64
CA ARG A 26 0.15 9.25 -17.33
C ARG A 26 1.14 8.50 -16.44
N PHE A 27 1.87 7.54 -17.02
CA PHE A 27 2.76 6.69 -16.25
C PHE A 27 4.01 6.28 -17.03
N THR A 28 5.00 5.82 -16.29
CA THR A 28 6.10 5.00 -16.80
C THR A 28 6.44 3.95 -15.74
N LEU A 29 7.18 2.92 -16.14
CA LEU A 29 7.63 1.84 -15.27
C LEU A 29 9.15 1.81 -15.26
N MET A 30 9.72 1.48 -14.10
CA MET A 30 11.15 1.25 -13.95
C MET A 30 11.38 -0.05 -13.20
N ALA A 31 12.25 -0.88 -13.77
CA ALA A 31 12.82 -2.02 -13.05
C ALA A 31 14.15 -1.58 -12.48
N PHE A 32 14.50 -2.05 -11.29
CA PHE A 32 15.78 -1.77 -10.68
C PHE A 32 16.35 -3.02 -10.04
N SER A 33 17.65 -3.21 -10.19
CA SER A 33 18.38 -4.28 -9.52
C SER A 33 19.85 -3.91 -9.28
N GLY A 34 20.79 -4.32 -10.13
CA GLY A 34 22.14 -3.74 -10.18
C GLY A 34 22.20 -2.44 -10.99
N ASP A 35 21.18 -2.23 -11.83
CA ASP A 35 20.99 -1.06 -12.69
C ASP A 35 19.51 -0.68 -12.74
N VAL A 36 19.21 0.54 -13.16
CA VAL A 36 17.84 1.04 -13.35
C VAL A 36 17.50 0.99 -14.83
N ARG A 37 16.41 0.29 -15.18
CA ARG A 37 15.95 0.10 -16.54
C ARG A 37 14.53 0.65 -16.68
N PRO A 38 14.36 1.86 -17.25
CA PRO A 38 13.04 2.39 -17.54
C PRO A 38 12.42 1.72 -18.76
N TRP A 39 11.10 1.54 -18.75
CA TRP A 39 10.33 1.19 -19.95
C TRP A 39 10.29 2.36 -20.94
N ARG A 40 9.96 3.56 -20.44
CA ARG A 40 9.96 4.83 -21.18
C ARG A 40 10.72 5.89 -20.38
N PRO A 41 11.46 6.80 -21.04
CA PRO A 41 12.23 7.85 -20.37
C PRO A 41 11.35 8.96 -19.78
N GLU A 42 10.08 9.02 -20.14
CA GLU A 42 9.11 10.04 -19.73
C GLU A 42 7.76 9.39 -19.40
N LEU A 43 6.90 10.14 -18.72
CA LEU A 43 5.52 9.74 -18.46
C LEU A 43 4.71 9.78 -19.77
N VAL A 44 4.07 8.68 -20.11
CA VAL A 44 3.28 8.56 -21.35
C VAL A 44 1.79 8.46 -21.04
N GLU A 45 0.96 8.93 -21.97
CA GLU A 45 -0.49 8.73 -21.92
C GLU A 45 -0.84 7.24 -21.95
N PRO A 46 -1.80 6.77 -21.14
CA PRO A 46 -2.14 5.35 -21.05
C PRO A 46 -3.06 4.96 -22.20
N THR A 47 -2.61 5.11 -23.43
CA THR A 47 -3.33 4.59 -24.61
C THR A 47 -3.31 3.07 -24.61
N GLU A 48 -4.26 2.41 -25.28
CA GLU A 48 -4.27 0.94 -25.35
C GLU A 48 -2.92 0.37 -25.85
N GLU A 49 -2.31 1.05 -26.83
CA GLU A 49 -1.02 0.67 -27.38
C GLU A 49 0.11 0.82 -26.34
N ALA A 50 0.14 1.94 -25.62
CA ALA A 50 1.10 2.16 -24.54
C ALA A 50 0.94 1.11 -23.42
N CYS A 51 -0.29 0.79 -23.05
CA CYS A 51 -0.60 -0.23 -22.05
C CYS A 51 -0.15 -1.63 -22.48
N ARG A 52 -0.41 -2.03 -23.74
CA ARG A 52 0.10 -3.31 -24.28
C ARG A 52 1.62 -3.36 -24.24
N GLN A 53 2.29 -2.32 -24.71
CA GLN A 53 3.75 -2.24 -24.72
C GLN A 53 4.36 -2.28 -23.30
N ALA A 54 3.69 -1.65 -22.32
CA ALA A 54 4.11 -1.71 -20.92
C ALA A 54 4.00 -3.14 -20.36
N VAL A 55 2.90 -3.84 -20.65
CA VAL A 55 2.70 -5.25 -20.23
C VAL A 55 3.69 -6.18 -20.93
N ASP A 56 3.96 -5.97 -22.21
CA ASP A 56 4.97 -6.73 -22.96
C ASP A 56 6.35 -6.52 -22.35
N TRP A 57 6.71 -5.28 -22.02
CA TRP A 57 7.96 -4.96 -21.33
C TRP A 57 8.04 -5.60 -19.95
N LEU A 58 6.97 -5.56 -19.15
CA LEU A 58 6.88 -6.24 -17.85
C LEU A 58 7.11 -7.75 -17.99
N SER A 59 6.56 -8.38 -19.04
CA SER A 59 6.70 -9.82 -19.27
C SER A 59 8.15 -10.25 -19.42
N GLN A 60 9.02 -9.37 -19.94
CA GLN A 60 10.43 -9.62 -20.21
C GLN A 60 11.33 -9.44 -18.99
N LEU A 61 10.83 -8.85 -17.89
CA LEU A 61 11.64 -8.61 -16.70
C LEU A 61 12.13 -9.92 -16.07
N THR A 62 13.36 -9.91 -15.58
CA THR A 62 13.94 -11.02 -14.83
C THR A 62 14.58 -10.49 -13.56
N CYS A 63 14.64 -11.31 -12.51
CA CYS A 63 15.36 -10.96 -11.30
C CYS A 63 16.84 -11.31 -11.46
N HIS A 64 17.72 -10.33 -11.27
CA HIS A 64 19.16 -10.52 -11.27
C HIS A 64 19.83 -9.45 -10.40
N GLY A 65 20.99 -9.74 -9.80
CA GLY A 65 21.81 -8.71 -9.15
C GLY A 65 21.32 -8.20 -7.78
N GLY A 66 21.70 -6.96 -7.46
CA GLY A 66 21.44 -6.26 -6.19
C GLY A 66 20.14 -5.45 -6.17
N THR A 67 20.09 -4.43 -5.33
CA THR A 67 18.89 -3.61 -5.07
C THR A 67 19.24 -2.12 -5.00
N CYS A 68 19.60 -1.53 -6.15
CA CYS A 68 20.05 -0.14 -6.36
C CYS A 68 18.93 0.89 -6.14
N THR A 69 18.41 0.90 -4.92
CA THR A 69 17.21 1.67 -4.55
C THR A 69 17.47 3.17 -4.67
N LEU A 70 18.68 3.63 -4.36
CA LEU A 70 19.01 5.04 -4.43
C LEU A 70 18.98 5.55 -5.87
N GLU A 71 19.59 4.82 -6.78
CA GLU A 71 19.62 5.09 -8.22
C GLU A 71 18.20 5.09 -8.78
N ALA A 72 17.37 4.12 -8.37
CA ALA A 72 15.97 4.05 -8.77
C ALA A 72 15.18 5.28 -8.30
N LEU A 73 15.38 5.72 -7.06
CA LEU A 73 14.74 6.92 -6.52
C LEU A 73 15.23 8.19 -7.23
N GLN A 74 16.52 8.29 -7.54
CA GLN A 74 17.08 9.41 -8.30
C GLN A 74 16.48 9.48 -9.72
N ALA A 75 16.37 8.35 -10.40
CA ALA A 75 15.75 8.27 -11.72
C ALA A 75 14.26 8.64 -11.68
N ALA A 76 13.51 8.05 -10.75
CA ALA A 76 12.07 8.29 -10.60
C ALA A 76 11.76 9.74 -10.20
N CYS A 77 12.48 10.29 -9.20
CA CYS A 77 12.34 11.69 -8.80
C CYS A 77 12.90 12.65 -9.85
N GLY A 78 13.75 12.18 -10.76
CA GLY A 78 14.29 12.94 -11.88
C GLY A 78 13.27 13.24 -12.98
N LEU A 79 12.23 12.41 -13.11
CA LEU A 79 11.19 12.56 -14.13
C LEU A 79 10.40 13.86 -13.95
N GLY A 80 10.30 14.63 -15.04
CA GLY A 80 9.45 15.81 -15.09
C GLY A 80 7.97 15.45 -15.09
N GLY A 81 7.16 16.20 -14.34
CA GLY A 81 5.70 16.07 -14.34
C GLY A 81 5.16 14.86 -13.56
N SER A 82 6.00 14.15 -12.81
CA SER A 82 5.53 13.15 -11.84
C SER A 82 5.03 13.83 -10.57
N GLU A 83 3.89 13.38 -10.07
CA GLU A 83 3.31 13.82 -8.78
C GLU A 83 3.57 12.78 -7.67
N GLY A 84 3.95 11.55 -8.04
CA GLY A 84 4.16 10.48 -7.09
C GLY A 84 4.90 9.29 -7.69
N CYS A 85 5.64 8.59 -6.84
CA CYS A 85 6.38 7.37 -7.17
C CYS A 85 5.89 6.23 -6.28
N TYR A 86 5.65 5.05 -6.87
CA TYR A 86 5.35 3.83 -6.13
C TYR A 86 6.54 2.88 -6.23
N LEU A 87 7.26 2.71 -5.12
CA LEU A 87 8.36 1.77 -4.99
C LEU A 87 7.84 0.43 -4.47
N ILE A 88 7.92 -0.61 -5.29
CA ILE A 88 7.60 -1.98 -4.89
C ILE A 88 8.91 -2.72 -4.65
N SER A 89 9.10 -3.23 -3.44
CA SER A 89 10.31 -3.98 -3.09
C SER A 89 10.01 -5.06 -2.07
N ASP A 90 10.80 -6.13 -2.11
CA ASP A 90 10.76 -7.24 -1.19
C ASP A 90 11.88 -7.18 -0.13
N GLY A 91 12.73 -6.14 -0.13
CA GLY A 91 13.94 -6.17 0.69
C GLY A 91 14.60 -4.81 0.94
N ARG A 92 15.79 -4.88 1.55
CA ARG A 92 16.65 -3.73 1.83
C ARG A 92 17.41 -3.27 0.58
N PRO A 93 17.82 -1.98 0.54
CA PRO A 93 18.74 -1.51 -0.48
C PRO A 93 20.09 -2.22 -0.36
N ASP A 94 20.83 -2.29 -1.46
CA ASP A 94 22.24 -2.71 -1.49
C ASP A 94 23.19 -1.69 -0.83
N SER A 95 22.71 -0.46 -0.67
CA SER A 95 23.38 0.66 -0.01
C SER A 95 22.94 0.81 1.46
N SER A 96 23.61 1.69 2.21
CA SER A 96 23.20 2.01 3.59
C SER A 96 21.76 2.54 3.65
N CYS A 97 20.90 1.91 4.45
CA CYS A 97 19.52 2.35 4.67
C CYS A 97 19.45 3.83 5.08
N GLY A 98 20.37 4.29 5.94
CA GLY A 98 20.40 5.69 6.38
C GLY A 98 20.71 6.66 5.24
N LEU A 99 21.64 6.30 4.35
CA LEU A 99 21.98 7.10 3.18
C LEU A 99 20.80 7.21 2.23
N VAL A 100 20.13 6.08 1.93
CA VAL A 100 18.95 6.08 1.04
C VAL A 100 17.85 6.96 1.60
N LEU A 101 17.55 6.87 2.91
CA LEU A 101 16.53 7.70 3.56
C LEU A 101 16.87 9.19 3.50
N GLN A 102 18.13 9.56 3.75
CA GLN A 102 18.57 10.96 3.70
C GLN A 102 18.49 11.52 2.28
N GLU A 103 18.95 10.77 1.29
CA GLU A 103 18.91 11.22 -0.10
C GLU A 103 17.49 11.25 -0.65
N ALA A 104 16.63 10.30 -0.30
CA ALA A 104 15.23 10.32 -0.67
C ALA A 104 14.53 11.58 -0.18
N GLU A 105 14.70 11.91 1.11
CA GLU A 105 14.18 13.14 1.72
C GLU A 105 14.72 14.39 1.01
N ARG A 106 16.00 14.41 0.64
CA ARG A 106 16.59 15.51 -0.12
C ARG A 106 16.02 15.65 -1.54
N LEU A 107 15.79 14.53 -2.23
CA LEU A 107 15.24 14.49 -3.58
C LEU A 107 13.80 15.01 -3.62
N THR A 108 13.00 14.63 -2.63
CA THR A 108 11.59 15.03 -2.53
C THR A 108 11.42 16.38 -1.86
N ALA A 109 12.33 16.86 -1.01
CA ALA A 109 12.20 18.18 -0.40
C ALA A 109 12.18 19.35 -1.40
N ARG A 110 12.71 19.13 -2.61
CA ARG A 110 12.80 20.16 -3.66
C ARG A 110 11.72 20.02 -4.74
N LYS A 111 10.90 18.98 -4.69
CA LYS A 111 9.92 18.62 -5.74
C LYS A 111 8.63 18.17 -5.08
N ASP A 112 7.47 18.50 -5.64
CA ASP A 112 6.19 17.93 -5.20
C ASP A 112 6.04 16.47 -5.69
N ILE A 113 6.96 15.60 -5.27
CA ILE A 113 6.94 14.16 -5.55
C ILE A 113 6.91 13.43 -4.21
N THR A 114 5.87 12.62 -4.00
CA THR A 114 5.78 11.71 -2.85
C THR A 114 6.25 10.31 -3.25
N VAL A 115 6.97 9.62 -2.36
CA VAL A 115 7.37 8.22 -2.59
C VAL A 115 6.52 7.31 -1.71
N HIS A 116 5.58 6.60 -2.34
CA HIS A 116 4.82 5.52 -1.71
C HIS A 116 5.63 4.22 -1.81
N THR A 117 5.56 3.39 -0.78
CA THR A 117 6.28 2.11 -0.76
C THR A 117 5.34 0.96 -0.51
N ILE A 118 5.51 -0.12 -1.26
CA ILE A 118 4.76 -1.36 -1.12
C ILE A 118 5.75 -2.46 -0.75
N ALA A 119 5.59 -3.01 0.45
CA ALA A 119 6.31 -4.21 0.88
C ALA A 119 5.69 -5.44 0.21
N PHE A 120 6.43 -6.05 -0.70
CA PHE A 120 5.98 -7.22 -1.46
C PHE A 120 6.74 -8.46 -1.01
N HIS A 121 6.11 -9.32 -0.22
CA HIS A 121 6.73 -10.54 0.30
C HIS A 121 8.05 -10.33 1.09
N CYS A 122 8.18 -9.19 1.79
CA CYS A 122 9.29 -8.96 2.72
C CYS A 122 9.32 -10.04 3.82
N ARG A 123 10.51 -10.53 4.14
CA ARG A 123 10.70 -11.68 5.04
C ARG A 123 10.94 -11.23 6.48
N ASP A 124 11.68 -10.14 6.65
CA ASP A 124 12.03 -9.64 7.97
C ASP A 124 11.29 -8.33 8.32
N ARG A 125 11.20 -8.04 9.62
CA ARG A 125 10.58 -6.80 10.09
C ARG A 125 11.37 -5.56 9.66
N ALA A 126 12.68 -5.67 9.53
CA ALA A 126 13.55 -4.52 9.32
C ALA A 126 13.53 -4.01 7.86
N GLU A 127 13.29 -4.88 6.88
CA GLU A 127 12.97 -4.59 5.48
C GLU A 127 11.69 -3.75 5.42
N LYS A 128 10.64 -4.21 6.10
CA LYS A 128 9.37 -3.47 6.20
C LYS A 128 9.54 -2.13 6.89
N GLU A 129 10.25 -2.08 8.01
CA GLU A 129 10.54 -0.83 8.73
C GLU A 129 11.37 0.15 7.88
N PHE A 130 12.28 -0.33 7.05
CA PHE A 130 13.00 0.52 6.10
C PHE A 130 12.05 1.16 5.09
N LEU A 131 11.23 0.35 4.41
CA LEU A 131 10.26 0.85 3.42
C LEU A 131 9.26 1.81 4.06
N LYS A 132 8.76 1.48 5.27
CA LYS A 132 7.86 2.35 6.04
C LYS A 132 8.49 3.70 6.35
N LYS A 133 9.74 3.71 6.83
CA LYS A 133 10.48 4.96 7.08
C LYS A 133 10.72 5.75 5.79
N LEU A 134 10.99 5.08 4.68
CA LEU A 134 11.20 5.71 3.38
C LEU A 134 9.93 6.43 2.90
N ALA A 135 8.79 5.76 2.96
CA ALA A 135 7.51 6.38 2.64
C ALA A 135 7.23 7.59 3.54
N HIS A 136 7.34 7.43 4.87
CA HIS A 136 7.02 8.51 5.80
C HIS A 136 7.95 9.72 5.67
N LYS A 137 9.24 9.51 5.41
CA LYS A 137 10.21 10.60 5.21
C LYS A 137 9.98 11.42 3.94
N THR A 138 9.31 10.83 2.95
CA THR A 138 9.03 11.47 1.66
C THR A 138 7.57 11.93 1.56
N GLY A 139 6.83 11.92 2.67
CA GLY A 139 5.41 12.30 2.70
C GLY A 139 4.48 11.28 2.03
N GLY A 140 4.99 10.11 1.65
CA GLY A 140 4.22 9.03 1.07
C GLY A 140 3.59 8.10 2.10
N ARG A 141 3.04 6.99 1.59
CA ARG A 141 2.30 5.98 2.36
C ARG A 141 2.95 4.61 2.21
N PHE A 142 2.92 3.84 3.29
CA PHE A 142 3.39 2.46 3.32
C PHE A 142 2.22 1.48 3.18
N CYS A 143 2.38 0.47 2.31
CA CYS A 143 1.43 -0.62 2.13
C CYS A 143 2.13 -1.97 2.37
N CYS A 144 1.48 -2.88 3.12
CA CYS A 144 1.95 -4.23 3.36
C CYS A 144 0.98 -5.24 2.74
N ALA A 145 1.07 -5.44 1.42
CA ALA A 145 0.05 -6.12 0.64
C ALA A 145 -0.30 -7.53 1.14
N HIS A 146 0.70 -8.35 1.48
CA HIS A 146 0.47 -9.76 1.82
C HIS A 146 -0.09 -9.98 3.24
N GLU A 147 0.45 -9.29 4.24
CA GLU A 147 0.01 -9.45 5.63
C GLU A 147 -1.34 -8.77 5.86
N ASP A 148 -1.54 -7.59 5.27
CA ASP A 148 -2.82 -6.90 5.40
C ASP A 148 -3.94 -7.64 4.63
N ALA A 149 -3.65 -8.31 3.52
CA ALA A 149 -4.62 -9.17 2.82
C ALA A 149 -5.09 -10.33 3.71
N LYS A 150 -4.18 -11.03 4.41
CA LYS A 150 -4.54 -12.08 5.37
C LYS A 150 -5.37 -11.54 6.53
N ALA A 151 -5.02 -10.36 7.03
CA ALA A 151 -5.80 -9.70 8.08
C ALA A 151 -7.22 -9.39 7.60
N LEU A 152 -7.37 -8.88 6.38
CA LEU A 152 -8.67 -8.65 5.74
C LEU A 152 -9.46 -9.94 5.54
N GLU A 153 -8.84 -11.01 5.06
CA GLU A 153 -9.47 -12.31 4.91
C GLU A 153 -9.98 -12.84 6.26
N SER A 154 -9.18 -12.75 7.32
CA SER A 154 -9.59 -13.14 8.67
C SER A 154 -10.77 -12.31 9.19
N LEU A 155 -10.85 -11.04 8.80
CA LEU A 155 -11.96 -10.15 9.15
C LEU A 155 -13.22 -10.49 8.34
N ALA A 156 -13.07 -10.81 7.06
CA ALA A 156 -14.16 -11.17 6.15
C ALA A 156 -14.73 -12.57 6.45
N SER A 157 -13.88 -13.52 6.83
CA SER A 157 -14.28 -14.88 7.23
C SER A 157 -14.94 -14.94 8.60
N ALA A 158 -14.96 -13.84 9.35
CA ALA A 158 -15.81 -13.72 10.53
C ALA A 158 -17.27 -13.64 10.06
N GLU A 159 -17.84 -14.82 9.76
CA GLU A 159 -19.23 -14.96 9.35
C GLU A 159 -20.13 -14.14 10.27
N HIS A 160 -21.00 -13.33 9.67
CA HIS A 160 -21.98 -12.50 10.36
C HIS A 160 -21.43 -11.34 11.21
N TRP A 161 -20.46 -10.56 10.70
CA TRP A 161 -20.10 -9.27 11.32
C TRP A 161 -21.36 -8.41 11.62
N GLU A 162 -22.36 -8.42 10.74
CA GLU A 162 -23.67 -7.79 10.99
C GLU A 162 -24.43 -8.40 12.18
N SER A 163 -24.45 -9.73 12.35
CA SER A 163 -25.10 -10.36 13.52
C SER A 163 -24.32 -10.07 14.78
N ARG A 164 -22.99 -10.13 14.77
CA ARG A 164 -22.15 -9.80 15.93
C ARG A 164 -22.37 -8.36 16.37
N LEU A 165 -22.45 -7.42 15.42
CA LEU A 165 -22.82 -6.03 15.71
C LEU A 165 -24.23 -5.93 16.31
N LYS A 166 -25.22 -6.70 15.81
CA LYS A 166 -26.60 -6.71 16.34
C LYS A 166 -26.70 -7.34 17.73
N ASP A 167 -25.94 -8.40 17.99
CA ASP A 167 -25.94 -9.16 19.25
C ASP A 167 -25.02 -8.54 20.31
N GLY A 168 -24.36 -7.41 19.99
CA GLY A 168 -23.45 -6.71 20.89
C GLY A 168 -22.13 -7.44 21.14
N GLN A 169 -21.79 -8.43 20.30
CA GLN A 169 -20.51 -9.13 20.38
C GLN A 169 -19.39 -8.30 19.75
N GLU A 170 -18.25 -8.26 20.42
CA GLU A 170 -17.08 -7.51 19.99
C GLU A 170 -16.48 -8.11 18.71
N LEU A 171 -16.37 -7.31 17.65
CA LEU A 171 -15.59 -7.69 16.47
C LEU A 171 -14.13 -7.33 16.74
N ALA A 172 -13.23 -8.32 16.71
CA ALA A 172 -11.81 -8.04 16.83
C ALA A 172 -11.28 -7.56 15.46
N VAL A 173 -11.17 -6.25 15.29
CA VAL A 173 -10.53 -5.68 14.10
C VAL A 173 -9.04 -5.99 14.17
N PRO A 174 -8.47 -6.67 13.16
CA PRO A 174 -7.06 -7.03 13.18
C PRO A 174 -6.17 -5.79 13.11
N LEU A 175 -4.93 -5.93 13.58
CA LEU A 175 -3.94 -4.88 13.45
C LEU A 175 -3.35 -4.93 12.04
N PHE A 176 -3.51 -3.84 11.29
CA PHE A 176 -2.92 -3.68 9.97
C PHE A 176 -1.56 -2.97 10.05
N GLU A 177 -0.62 -3.39 9.20
CA GLU A 177 0.71 -2.79 9.13
C GLU A 177 0.76 -1.59 8.17
N GLY A 178 0.04 -1.69 7.04
CA GLY A 178 -0.10 -0.62 6.06
C GLY A 178 -0.85 0.59 6.59
N ASP A 179 -0.47 1.79 6.15
CA ASP A 179 -1.02 3.03 6.72
C ASP A 179 -2.52 3.20 6.46
N ASP A 180 -2.98 2.88 5.25
CA ASP A 180 -4.38 3.07 4.87
C ASP A 180 -5.31 2.10 5.61
N LEU A 181 -4.95 0.82 5.66
CA LEU A 181 -5.74 -0.18 6.36
C LEU A 181 -5.66 -0.02 7.88
N ARG A 182 -4.53 0.43 8.42
CA ARG A 182 -4.41 0.79 9.83
C ARG A 182 -5.38 1.92 10.19
N ARG A 183 -5.42 2.98 9.38
CA ARG A 183 -6.37 4.08 9.57
C ARG A 183 -7.82 3.60 9.48
N LEU A 184 -8.14 2.75 8.51
CA LEU A 184 -9.47 2.16 8.41
C LEU A 184 -9.81 1.35 9.66
N GLY A 185 -8.89 0.51 10.14
CA GLY A 185 -9.08 -0.28 11.36
C GLY A 185 -9.27 0.58 12.62
N GLU A 186 -8.55 1.70 12.73
CA GLU A 186 -8.75 2.68 13.81
C GLU A 186 -10.16 3.30 13.77
N GLU A 187 -10.65 3.68 12.59
CA GLU A 187 -12.02 4.20 12.44
C GLU A 187 -13.08 3.13 12.74
N MET A 188 -12.87 1.88 12.31
CA MET A 188 -13.75 0.76 12.67
C MET A 188 -13.82 0.56 14.19
N ASN A 189 -12.68 0.63 14.87
CA ASN A 189 -12.63 0.54 16.34
C ASN A 189 -13.40 1.68 17.02
N LYS A 190 -13.31 2.91 16.51
CA LYS A 190 -14.10 4.04 17.02
C LYS A 190 -15.60 3.81 16.84
N LEU A 191 -16.03 3.33 15.67
CA LEU A 191 -17.43 3.02 15.38
C LEU A 191 -17.98 1.95 16.34
N MET A 192 -17.24 0.87 16.56
CA MET A 192 -17.63 -0.17 17.50
C MET A 192 -17.73 0.34 18.94
N ARG A 193 -16.89 1.29 19.34
CA ARG A 193 -17.01 1.94 20.65
C ARG A 193 -18.30 2.74 20.75
N PHE A 194 -18.61 3.59 19.77
CA PHE A 194 -19.84 4.40 19.78
C PHE A 194 -21.10 3.53 19.77
N GLN A 195 -21.07 2.42 19.04
CA GLN A 195 -22.17 1.47 19.04
C GLN A 195 -22.42 0.86 20.43
N ARG A 196 -21.36 0.48 21.15
CA ARG A 196 -21.47 -0.03 22.53
C ARG A 196 -22.08 1.01 23.46
N GLU A 197 -21.62 2.25 23.38
CA GLU A 197 -22.16 3.36 24.18
C GLU A 197 -23.66 3.57 23.87
N ALA A 198 -24.05 3.57 22.59
CA ALA A 198 -25.44 3.69 22.17
C ALA A 198 -26.33 2.52 22.65
N GLN A 199 -25.85 1.29 22.60
CA GLN A 199 -26.56 0.12 23.14
C GLN A 199 -26.73 0.23 24.66
N GLY A 200 -25.70 0.68 25.38
CA GLY A 200 -25.78 0.96 26.81
C GLY A 200 -26.88 1.96 27.15
N PHE A 201 -26.93 3.10 26.43
CA PHE A 201 -27.99 4.10 26.61
C PHE A 201 -29.38 3.54 26.30
N ARG A 202 -29.52 2.76 25.23
CA ARG A 202 -30.80 2.13 24.87
C ARG A 202 -31.31 1.22 25.99
N ASN A 203 -30.44 0.40 26.58
CA ASN A 203 -30.83 -0.51 27.66
C ASN A 203 -31.30 0.26 28.89
N ILE A 204 -30.60 1.32 29.28
CA ILE A 204 -30.99 2.20 30.39
C ILE A 204 -32.39 2.82 30.15
N LEU A 205 -32.67 3.27 28.93
CA LEU A 205 -33.98 3.86 28.58
C LEU A 205 -35.10 2.82 28.64
N LEU A 206 -34.85 1.60 28.16
CA LEU A 206 -35.83 0.51 28.20
C LEU A 206 -36.14 0.07 29.63
N GLU A 207 -35.12 -0.01 30.50
CA GLU A 207 -35.31 -0.32 31.92
C GLU A 207 -36.16 0.74 32.64
N LYS A 208 -35.91 2.03 32.38
CA LYS A 208 -36.73 3.11 32.95
C LYS A 208 -38.19 3.02 32.50
N LYS A 209 -38.42 2.82 31.19
CA LYS A 209 -39.78 2.69 30.64
C LYS A 209 -40.54 1.51 31.24
N ASN A 210 -39.89 0.37 31.45
CA ASN A 210 -40.54 -0.80 32.04
C ASN A 210 -40.92 -0.60 33.52
N ARG A 211 -40.17 0.23 34.28
CA ARG A 211 -40.49 0.58 35.67
C ARG A 211 -41.65 1.57 35.81
N GLU A 212 -41.92 2.40 34.81
CA GLU A 212 -43.04 3.36 34.84
C GLU A 212 -44.39 2.73 34.47
N VAL A 213 -44.38 1.52 33.92
CA VAL A 213 -45.57 0.79 33.45
C VAL A 213 -45.98 -0.36 34.41
N SER A 214 -45.16 -0.65 35.44
CA SER A 214 -45.45 -1.62 36.51
C SER A 214 -45.93 -0.90 37.77
#